data_AF-A0A8H6A8G6-F1
#
_entry.id   AF-A0A8H6A8G6-F1
#
_cell.length_a   1.000
_cell.length_b   1.000
_cell.length_c   1.000
_cell.angle_alpha   90.00
_cell.angle_beta   90.00
_cell.angle_gamma   90.00
#
_symmetry.space_group_name_H-M   'P 1'
#
loop_
_entity.id
_entity.type
_entity.pdbx_description
1 polymer ?
#
loop_
_entity_poly.entity_id
_entity_poly.type
_entity_poly.pdbx_seq_one_letter_code
_entity_poly.pdbx_strand_id
1 'polypeptide(L)'
;MSVFGSPAALSDHAAAWVLKYICAVIDRMACINPNIPVMFQGSFKQGQYWSDQLPANANLVIDVHTYYFERNVTSESLPSHFSLCSLEWFIQTQSRNSFALRERNLDAGLDAMYKYSHGSCYWTAKCSENATVTGQGSQKDYWNFEYFIDQGRIDPSRFHNTE
;
A
#
# COMPACT_ATOMS: atom_id res chain seq x y z
N MET A 1 -10.23 -20.25 -6.21
CA MET A 1 -9.98 -18.79 -6.27
C MET A 1 -8.98 -18.46 -5.18
N SER A 2 -7.98 -17.62 -5.49
CA SER A 2 -7.03 -17.12 -4.49
C SER A 2 -7.74 -16.14 -3.53
N VAL A 3 -7.37 -16.12 -2.26
CA VAL A 3 -7.83 -15.13 -1.25
C VAL A 3 -6.81 -14.02 -1.02
N PHE A 4 -5.73 -14.01 -1.80
CA PHE A 4 -4.69 -12.97 -1.75
C PHE A 4 -5.31 -11.58 -1.93
N GLY A 5 -4.77 -10.58 -1.22
CA GLY A 5 -5.29 -9.22 -1.28
C GLY A 5 -6.58 -8.98 -0.51
N SER A 6 -7.08 -9.98 0.25
CA SER A 6 -8.36 -9.92 0.98
C SER A 6 -8.23 -10.32 2.46
N PRO A 7 -9.11 -9.82 3.36
CA PRO A 7 -9.11 -10.18 4.78
C PRO A 7 -9.21 -11.69 5.06
N ALA A 8 -9.75 -12.47 4.11
CA ALA A 8 -9.88 -13.92 4.23
C ALA A 8 -8.54 -14.68 4.14
N ALA A 9 -7.44 -14.00 3.75
CA ALA A 9 -6.10 -14.57 3.74
C ALA A 9 -5.56 -14.91 5.15
N LEU A 10 -6.15 -14.34 6.20
CA LEU A 10 -5.76 -14.58 7.59
C LEU A 10 -6.98 -14.95 8.42
N SER A 11 -7.04 -16.20 8.91
CA SER A 11 -8.09 -16.62 9.85
C SER A 11 -7.93 -15.93 11.21
N ASP A 12 -9.01 -15.88 11.99
CA ASP A 12 -8.94 -15.25 13.32
C ASP A 12 -8.04 -16.03 14.29
N HIS A 13 -7.95 -17.36 14.15
CA HIS A 13 -7.00 -18.16 14.92
C HIS A 13 -5.55 -17.80 14.62
N ALA A 14 -5.21 -17.61 13.33
CA ALA A 14 -3.89 -17.17 12.93
C ALA A 14 -3.64 -15.70 13.34
N ALA A 15 -4.66 -14.84 13.24
CA ALA A 15 -4.58 -13.45 13.66
C ALA A 15 -4.30 -13.31 15.16
N ALA A 16 -4.89 -14.15 16.01
CA ALA A 16 -4.58 -14.18 17.44
C ALA A 16 -3.11 -14.51 17.72
N TRP A 17 -2.51 -15.40 16.92
CA TRP A 17 -1.08 -15.71 17.03
C TRP A 17 -0.20 -14.54 16.56
N VAL A 18 -0.55 -13.90 15.45
CA VAL A 18 0.14 -12.68 14.96
C VAL A 18 0.04 -11.56 15.99
N LEU A 19 -1.12 -11.37 16.61
CA LEU A 19 -1.33 -10.39 17.68
C LEU A 19 -0.41 -10.67 18.87
N LYS A 20 -0.34 -11.92 19.33
CA LYS A 20 0.58 -12.32 20.41
C LYS A 20 2.03 -11.97 20.07
N TYR A 21 2.45 -12.26 18.84
CA TYR A 21 3.79 -11.94 18.37
C TYR A 21 4.06 -10.44 18.35
N ILE A 22 3.17 -9.63 17.75
CA ILE A 22 3.42 -8.20 17.62
C ILE A 22 3.38 -7.48 18.97
N CYS A 23 2.53 -7.90 19.91
CA CYS A 23 2.57 -7.37 21.28
C CYS A 23 3.91 -7.63 21.97
N ALA A 24 4.46 -8.85 21.83
CA ALA A 24 5.78 -9.16 22.39
C ALA A 24 6.91 -8.34 21.72
N VAL A 25 6.79 -8.02 20.42
CA VAL A 25 7.72 -7.12 19.73
C VAL A 25 7.62 -5.70 20.26
N ILE A 26 6.39 -5.18 20.44
CA ILE A 26 6.14 -3.85 21.02
C ILE A 26 6.78 -3.75 22.40
N ASP A 27 6.54 -4.73 23.28
CA ASP A 27 7.13 -4.77 24.62
C ASP A 27 8.67 -4.78 24.56
N ARG A 28 9.23 -5.59 23.66
CA ARG A 28 10.68 -5.69 23.47
C ARG A 28 11.28 -4.36 23.01
N MET A 29 10.64 -3.69 22.05
CA MET A 29 11.12 -2.40 21.53
C MET A 29 11.01 -1.30 22.57
N ALA A 30 9.93 -1.27 23.35
CA ALA A 30 9.78 -0.34 24.47
C ALA A 30 10.90 -0.51 25.53
N CYS A 31 11.35 -1.75 25.79
CA CYS A 31 12.47 -2.01 26.69
C CYS A 31 13.85 -1.64 26.11
N ILE A 32 14.05 -1.77 24.80
CA ILE A 32 15.34 -1.47 24.16
C ILE A 32 15.49 0.02 23.90
N ASN A 33 14.54 0.60 23.16
CA ASN A 33 14.51 2.01 22.81
C ASN A 33 13.07 2.39 22.37
N PRO A 34 12.29 3.03 23.24
CA PRO A 34 10.89 3.35 22.94
C PRO A 34 10.71 4.37 21.81
N ASN A 35 11.78 5.04 21.38
CA ASN A 35 11.74 5.99 20.26
C ASN A 35 11.74 5.31 18.88
N ILE A 36 12.04 4.00 18.81
CA ILE A 36 11.99 3.26 17.54
C ILE A 36 10.54 2.78 17.34
N PRO A 37 9.81 3.29 16.33
CA PRO A 37 8.45 2.84 16.07
C PRO A 37 8.44 1.40 15.52
N VAL A 38 7.39 0.66 15.87
CA VAL A 38 7.09 -0.62 15.22
C VAL A 38 6.16 -0.35 14.04
N MET A 39 6.45 -0.94 12.88
CA MET A 39 5.52 -0.97 11.76
C MET A 39 4.91 -2.35 11.65
N PHE A 40 3.58 -2.44 11.72
CA PHE A 40 2.85 -3.71 11.72
C PHE A 40 2.07 -3.91 10.43
N GLN A 41 2.56 -4.81 9.58
CA GLN A 41 1.87 -5.32 8.41
C GLN A 41 0.89 -6.42 8.84
N GLY A 42 -0.38 -6.07 8.98
CA GLY A 42 -1.45 -6.92 9.54
C GLY A 42 -2.13 -7.84 8.52
N SER A 43 -1.39 -8.36 7.54
CA SER A 43 -1.96 -9.01 6.34
C SER A 43 -2.91 -8.05 5.59
N PHE A 44 -4.03 -8.54 5.05
CA PHE A 44 -5.02 -7.72 4.34
C PHE A 44 -6.24 -7.38 5.20
N LYS A 45 -6.18 -7.63 6.51
CA LYS A 45 -7.16 -7.11 7.48
C LYS A 45 -6.88 -5.63 7.70
N GLN A 46 -7.92 -4.80 7.63
CA GLN A 46 -7.81 -3.35 7.75
C GLN A 46 -7.38 -2.92 9.16
N GLY A 47 -6.83 -1.71 9.32
CA GLY A 47 -6.34 -1.22 10.61
C GLY A 47 -7.37 -1.28 11.75
N GLN A 48 -8.64 -1.04 11.42
CA GLN A 48 -9.78 -1.11 12.35
C GLN A 48 -9.97 -2.51 12.96
N TYR A 49 -9.58 -3.58 12.26
CA TYR A 49 -9.63 -4.93 12.84
C TYR A 49 -8.64 -5.07 13.99
N TRP A 50 -7.48 -4.42 13.91
CA TRP A 50 -6.38 -4.56 14.85
C TRP A 50 -6.39 -3.51 15.97
N SER A 51 -6.94 -2.31 15.72
CA SER A 51 -6.80 -1.14 16.59
C SER A 51 -7.23 -1.40 18.04
N ASP A 52 -8.35 -2.09 18.24
CA ASP A 52 -8.92 -2.31 19.57
C ASP A 52 -8.19 -3.41 20.37
N GLN A 53 -7.29 -4.13 19.70
CA GLN A 53 -6.53 -5.25 20.26
C GLN A 53 -5.07 -4.86 20.57
N LEU A 54 -4.62 -3.71 20.09
CA LEU A 54 -3.26 -3.20 20.25
C LEU A 54 -3.19 -2.21 21.42
N PRO A 55 -2.05 -2.09 22.13
CA PRO A 55 -1.91 -1.11 23.20
C PRO A 55 -2.05 0.32 22.65
N ALA A 56 -2.98 1.11 23.21
CA ALA A 56 -3.30 2.44 22.70
C ALA A 56 -2.12 3.45 22.75
N ASN A 57 -1.14 3.21 23.61
CA ASN A 57 0.06 4.02 23.76
C ASN A 57 1.31 3.41 23.08
N ALA A 58 1.16 2.34 22.29
CA ALA A 58 2.27 1.77 21.55
C ALA A 58 2.78 2.78 20.50
N ASN A 59 4.11 2.94 20.43
CA ASN A 59 4.75 3.66 19.33
C ASN A 59 4.70 2.79 18.05
N LEU A 60 3.55 2.77 17.40
CA LEU A 60 3.19 1.81 16.36
C LEU A 60 2.52 2.52 15.18
N VAL A 61 2.85 2.08 13.97
CA VAL A 61 2.13 2.41 12.74
C VAL A 61 1.64 1.12 12.08
N ILE A 62 0.42 1.12 11.55
CA ILE A 62 -0.12 -0.01 10.79
C ILE A 62 0.23 0.17 9.31
N ASP A 63 0.84 -0.86 8.74
CA ASP A 63 1.15 -0.94 7.32
C ASP A 63 0.03 -1.69 6.57
N VAL A 64 -0.59 -1.01 5.61
CA VAL A 64 -1.68 -1.52 4.77
C VAL A 64 -1.18 -1.61 3.33
N HIS A 65 -1.37 -2.76 2.70
CA HIS A 65 -1.04 -2.98 1.29
C HIS A 65 -2.31 -3.04 0.45
N THR A 66 -2.32 -2.32 -0.67
CA THR A 66 -3.47 -2.29 -1.58
C THR A 66 -3.03 -2.58 -3.01
N TYR A 67 -3.60 -3.66 -3.56
CA TYR A 67 -3.32 -4.12 -4.91
C TYR A 67 -4.59 -4.26 -5.73
N TYR A 68 -4.59 -3.69 -6.94
CA TYR A 68 -5.77 -3.60 -7.81
C TYR A 68 -5.80 -4.63 -8.94
N PHE A 69 -4.73 -5.42 -9.10
CA PHE A 69 -4.61 -6.43 -10.15
C PHE A 69 -5.44 -7.70 -9.92
N GLU A 70 -5.87 -7.94 -8.67
CA GLU A 70 -6.78 -9.03 -8.29
C GLU A 70 -8.20 -8.53 -7.98
N ARG A 71 -8.52 -7.29 -8.37
CA ARG A 71 -9.81 -6.63 -8.07
C ARG A 71 -10.48 -6.18 -9.35
N ASN A 72 -11.82 -6.15 -9.40
CA ASN A 72 -12.59 -5.69 -10.56
C ASN A 72 -12.45 -4.17 -10.78
N VAL A 73 -11.25 -3.76 -11.18
CA VAL A 73 -10.75 -2.40 -11.35
C VAL A 73 -10.08 -2.32 -12.71
N THR A 74 -10.25 -1.17 -13.34
CA THR A 74 -9.61 -0.82 -14.62
C THR A 74 -8.74 0.39 -14.45
N SER A 75 -7.83 0.67 -15.39
CA SER A 75 -7.08 1.93 -15.35
C SER A 75 -8.02 3.13 -15.31
N GLU A 76 -9.20 3.07 -15.95
CA GLU A 76 -10.17 4.18 -15.93
C GLU A 76 -10.81 4.37 -14.55
N SER A 77 -11.21 3.30 -13.89
CA SER A 77 -11.89 3.38 -12.60
C SER A 77 -10.94 3.54 -11.41
N LEU A 78 -9.65 3.24 -11.57
CA LEU A 78 -8.66 3.20 -10.48
C LEU A 78 -8.71 4.41 -9.51
N PRO A 79 -8.81 5.68 -9.96
CA PRO A 79 -8.85 6.82 -9.06
C PRO A 79 -9.93 6.76 -7.96
N SER A 80 -11.09 6.15 -8.23
CA SER A 80 -12.17 6.04 -7.23
C SER A 80 -11.91 4.97 -6.15
N HIS A 81 -10.84 4.17 -6.30
CA HIS A 81 -10.48 3.10 -5.38
C HIS A 81 -9.34 3.46 -4.41
N PHE A 82 -8.82 4.69 -4.46
CA PHE A 82 -7.80 5.18 -3.52
C PHE A 82 -8.40 5.73 -2.21
N SER A 83 -9.53 5.19 -1.74
CA SER A 83 -10.22 5.70 -0.54
C SER A 83 -9.62 5.27 0.80
N LEU A 84 -8.48 4.58 0.81
CA LEU A 84 -7.88 3.98 2.00
C LEU A 84 -6.39 4.32 2.10
N CYS A 85 -5.92 4.47 3.33
CA CYS A 85 -4.50 4.51 3.67
C CYS A 85 -3.80 3.23 3.16
N SER A 86 -2.78 3.38 2.34
CA SER A 86 -1.93 2.28 1.86
C SER A 86 -0.48 2.71 1.92
N LEU A 87 0.36 1.92 2.58
CA LEU A 87 1.81 2.12 2.51
C LEU A 87 2.30 1.58 1.17
N GLU A 88 2.03 0.31 0.83
CA GLU A 88 2.47 -0.28 -0.43
C GLU A 88 1.33 -0.35 -1.45
N TRP A 89 1.63 0.05 -2.69
CA TRP A 89 0.69 0.07 -3.81
C TRP A 89 1.40 0.26 -5.16
N PHE A 90 0.70 -0.03 -6.25
CA PHE A 90 1.06 0.32 -7.63
C PHE A 90 -0.18 0.44 -8.52
N ILE A 91 -0.01 0.94 -9.74
CA ILE A 91 -1.15 1.33 -10.59
C ILE A 91 -1.66 0.25 -11.55
N GLN A 92 -1.03 -0.94 -11.60
CA GLN A 92 -1.56 -2.06 -12.40
C GLN A 92 -2.94 -2.47 -11.85
N THR A 93 -3.89 -2.61 -12.78
CA THR A 93 -5.26 -3.03 -12.51
C THR A 93 -5.53 -4.42 -13.09
N GLN A 94 -6.64 -5.06 -12.70
CA GLN A 94 -6.96 -6.41 -13.18
C GLN A 94 -7.16 -6.46 -14.70
N SER A 95 -7.76 -5.40 -15.26
CA SER A 95 -8.02 -5.34 -16.70
C SER A 95 -7.91 -3.93 -17.27
N ARG A 96 -7.86 -3.83 -18.60
CA ARG A 96 -7.82 -2.58 -19.37
C ARG A 96 -6.74 -1.62 -18.88
N ASN A 97 -5.55 -2.16 -18.64
CA ASN A 97 -4.36 -1.36 -18.35
C ASN A 97 -4.05 -0.44 -19.54
N SER A 98 -3.84 0.85 -19.28
CA SER A 98 -3.64 1.87 -20.32
C SER A 98 -2.42 2.73 -20.04
N PHE A 99 -1.53 2.88 -21.02
CA PHE A 99 -0.36 3.75 -20.90
C PHE A 99 -0.73 5.22 -20.74
N ALA A 100 -1.80 5.65 -21.41
CA ALA A 100 -2.27 7.04 -21.39
C ALA A 100 -2.80 7.48 -20.02
N LEU A 101 -3.17 6.52 -19.16
CA LEU A 101 -3.77 6.79 -17.85
C LEU A 101 -2.78 6.66 -16.69
N ARG A 102 -1.52 6.28 -16.95
CA ARG A 102 -0.55 5.97 -15.88
C ARG A 102 -0.25 7.16 -14.99
N GLU A 103 -0.01 8.32 -15.61
CA GLU A 103 0.28 9.56 -14.90
C GLU A 103 -0.90 9.97 -14.01
N ARG A 104 -2.09 10.13 -14.60
CA ARG A 104 -3.33 10.44 -13.85
C ARG A 104 -3.54 9.48 -12.68
N ASN A 105 -3.30 8.18 -12.88
CA ASN A 105 -3.52 7.18 -11.85
C ASN A 105 -2.45 7.22 -10.75
N LEU A 106 -1.20 7.51 -11.09
CA LEU A 106 -0.14 7.76 -10.12
C LEU A 106 -0.46 9.00 -9.30
N ASP A 107 -0.84 10.09 -9.95
CA ASP A 107 -1.21 11.34 -9.31
C ASP A 107 -2.37 11.17 -8.34
N ALA A 108 -3.45 10.53 -8.79
CA ALA A 108 -4.61 10.26 -7.93
C ALA A 108 -4.25 9.42 -6.71
N GLY A 109 -3.36 8.43 -6.86
CA GLY A 109 -2.89 7.62 -5.75
C GLY A 109 -2.01 8.41 -4.78
N LEU A 110 -1.06 9.20 -5.28
CA LEU A 110 -0.20 10.05 -4.46
C LEU A 110 -1.01 11.08 -3.65
N ASP A 111 -1.97 11.76 -4.29
CA ASP A 111 -2.86 12.71 -3.60
C ASP A 111 -3.69 12.02 -2.52
N ALA A 112 -4.22 10.85 -2.82
CA ALA A 112 -5.02 10.09 -1.89
C ALA A 112 -4.21 9.62 -0.68
N MET A 113 -2.99 9.11 -0.89
CA MET A 113 -2.12 8.71 0.22
C MET A 113 -1.73 9.92 1.06
N TYR A 114 -1.39 11.05 0.45
CA TYR A 114 -1.12 12.27 1.22
C TYR A 114 -2.34 12.74 2.04
N LYS A 115 -3.55 12.59 1.49
CA LYS A 115 -4.79 13.03 2.14
C LYS A 115 -5.29 12.08 3.24
N TYR A 116 -5.18 10.77 3.03
CA TYR A 116 -5.81 9.75 3.85
C TYR A 116 -4.82 8.94 4.70
N SER A 117 -3.52 9.15 4.54
CA SER A 117 -2.46 8.53 5.33
C SER A 117 -1.36 9.54 5.72
N HIS A 118 -0.28 9.03 6.31
CA HIS A 118 0.93 9.80 6.55
C HIS A 118 1.96 9.67 5.40
N GLY A 119 1.48 9.34 4.19
CA GLY A 119 2.31 9.05 3.02
C GLY A 119 2.26 7.58 2.59
N SER A 120 3.08 7.23 1.60
CA SER A 120 3.14 5.88 1.04
C SER A 120 4.51 5.56 0.43
N CYS A 121 4.72 4.28 0.12
CA CYS A 121 5.88 3.68 -0.52
C CYS A 121 5.43 2.93 -1.78
N TYR A 122 5.64 3.52 -2.95
CA TYR A 122 5.29 2.88 -4.22
C TYR A 122 6.08 1.57 -4.41
N TRP A 123 5.40 0.48 -4.77
CA TRP A 123 6.05 -0.79 -5.07
C TRP A 123 6.29 -0.91 -6.58
N THR A 124 7.52 -0.75 -7.08
CA THR A 124 8.81 -0.63 -6.39
C THR A 124 9.69 0.43 -7.06
N ALA A 125 10.85 0.74 -6.47
CA ALA A 125 11.79 1.70 -7.04
C ALA A 125 12.21 1.34 -8.47
N LYS A 126 12.53 0.06 -8.72
CA LYS A 126 13.00 -0.44 -10.02
C LYS A 126 12.41 -1.80 -10.32
N CYS A 127 11.77 -1.93 -11.48
CA CYS A 127 11.19 -3.19 -11.95
C CYS A 127 11.54 -3.45 -13.43
N SER A 128 12.00 -4.67 -13.72
CA SER A 128 12.32 -5.13 -15.07
C SER A 128 11.48 -6.34 -15.52
N GLU A 129 10.46 -6.70 -14.75
CA GLU A 129 9.57 -7.82 -15.05
C GLU A 129 8.79 -7.58 -16.34
N ASN A 130 8.72 -8.59 -17.20
CA ASN A 130 8.15 -8.50 -18.55
C ASN A 130 6.84 -9.29 -18.72
N ALA A 131 6.26 -9.82 -17.64
CA ALA A 131 4.98 -10.50 -17.75
C ALA A 131 3.92 -9.53 -18.26
N THR A 132 3.16 -9.96 -19.26
CA THR A 132 2.13 -9.14 -19.89
C THR A 132 1.00 -8.87 -18.92
N VAL A 133 0.48 -7.65 -18.93
CA VAL A 133 -0.72 -7.29 -18.17
C VAL A 133 -1.95 -7.34 -19.09
N THR A 134 -3.13 -7.47 -18.50
CA THR A 134 -4.39 -7.38 -19.27
C THR A 134 -4.60 -5.96 -19.76
N GLY A 135 -4.35 -5.70 -21.04
CA GLY A 135 -4.40 -4.36 -21.65
C GLY A 135 -3.11 -4.08 -22.40
N GLN A 136 -2.48 -2.95 -22.11
CA GLN A 136 -1.25 -2.50 -22.76
C GLN A 136 -0.03 -2.82 -21.89
N GLY A 137 1.05 -3.34 -22.48
CA GLY A 137 2.34 -3.47 -21.81
C GLY A 137 2.52 -4.65 -20.87
N SER A 138 3.41 -4.45 -19.89
CA SER A 138 3.95 -5.45 -18.97
C SER A 138 4.12 -4.88 -17.57
N GLN A 139 4.40 -5.73 -16.57
CA GLN A 139 4.54 -5.30 -15.17
C GLN A 139 5.53 -4.12 -14.99
N LYS A 140 6.71 -4.14 -15.62
CA LYS A 140 7.66 -3.01 -15.55
C LYS A 140 7.07 -1.66 -15.95
N ASP A 141 6.05 -1.63 -16.82
CA ASP A 141 5.45 -0.39 -17.29
C ASP A 141 4.52 0.26 -16.26
N TYR A 142 4.14 -0.49 -15.22
CA TYR A 142 3.21 -0.09 -14.15
C TYR A 142 3.78 -0.24 -12.73
N TRP A 143 4.94 -0.88 -12.54
CA TRP A 143 5.53 -1.17 -11.22
C TRP A 143 6.88 -0.47 -11.02
N ASN A 144 7.46 0.14 -12.06
CA ASN A 144 8.76 0.78 -11.99
C ASN A 144 8.61 2.27 -11.64
N PHE A 145 8.91 2.66 -10.41
CA PHE A 145 8.80 4.06 -9.99
C PHE A 145 9.87 4.97 -10.63
N GLU A 146 11.07 4.45 -10.88
CA GLU A 146 12.15 5.18 -11.58
C GLU A 146 11.67 5.67 -12.96
N TYR A 147 10.82 4.92 -13.66
CA TYR A 147 10.22 5.38 -14.90
C TYR A 147 9.43 6.68 -14.72
N PHE A 148 8.66 6.85 -13.63
CA PHE A 148 7.91 8.08 -13.39
C PHE A 148 8.81 9.25 -13.03
N ILE A 149 9.91 8.98 -12.32
CA ILE A 149 10.96 9.98 -12.03
C ILE A 149 11.61 10.44 -13.33
N ASP A 150 12.06 9.52 -14.18
CA ASP A 150 12.74 9.81 -15.46
C ASP A 150 11.84 10.56 -16.46
N GLN A 151 10.53 10.38 -16.35
CA GLN A 151 9.53 11.12 -17.12
C GLN A 151 9.20 12.50 -16.52
N GLY A 152 9.86 12.91 -15.44
CA GLY A 152 9.64 14.18 -14.76
C GLY A 152 8.25 14.30 -14.10
N ARG A 153 7.64 13.17 -13.71
CA ARG A 153 6.26 13.12 -13.19
C ARG A 153 6.18 13.22 -11.67
N ILE A 154 7.30 13.18 -10.97
CA ILE A 154 7.34 13.34 -9.51
C ILE A 154 7.70 14.78 -9.21
N ASP A 155 6.74 15.51 -8.62
CA ASP A 155 6.92 16.86 -8.11
C ASP A 155 6.93 16.83 -6.57
N PRO A 156 8.09 16.96 -5.92
CA PRO A 156 8.18 17.02 -4.47
C PRO A 156 7.44 18.21 -3.85
N SER A 157 7.29 19.34 -4.58
CA SER A 157 6.64 20.56 -4.09
C SER A 157 5.14 20.36 -3.78
N ARG A 158 4.54 19.35 -4.40
CA ARG A 158 3.12 18.98 -4.25
C ARG A 158 2.71 18.59 -2.82
N PHE A 159 3.68 18.22 -1.97
CA PHE A 159 3.42 17.71 -0.62
C PHE A 159 3.88 18.68 0.50
N HIS A 160 4.27 19.91 0.15
CA HIS A 160 4.88 20.86 1.10
C HIS A 160 3.91 21.87 1.74
N ASN A 161 2.61 21.87 1.40
CA ASN A 161 1.67 22.93 1.81
C ASN A 161 0.34 22.41 2.38
N THR A 162 0.36 21.62 3.45
CA THR A 162 -0.82 21.52 4.33
C THR A 162 -0.37 21.72 5.78
N GLU A 163 -0.30 23.00 6.17
CA GLU A 163 -0.46 23.41 7.57
C GLU A 163 -1.91 23.26 8.01
#